data_AF-A0A934VVQ7-F1
#
_entry.id   AF-A0A934VVQ7-F1
#
_cell.length_a   1.000
_cell.length_b   1.000
_cell.length_c   1.000
_cell.angle_alpha   90.00
_cell.angle_beta   90.00
_cell.angle_gamma   90.00
#
_symmetry.space_group_name_H-M   'P 1'
#
loop_
_entity.id
_entity.type
_entity.pdbx_description
1 polymer ?
#
loop_
_entity_poly.entity_id
_entity_poly.type
_entity_poly.pdbx_seq_one_letter_code
_entity_poly.pdbx_strand_id
1 'polypeptide(L)'
;MILAIVFSSIAAAGVWIAGRKNPACDPRLTILTLLLTVAFPWVTLWMPKWFEIPTVSSLNELQQPAWTEITLVLKSVWLCGVIWCATRLMVAQWKLLNWWKESETIDQVGLIEIRQTIQVNGPVAAGVFRKVIFVPADWLEWPEDVRAAVLRHELAHHERCDPLWRWISAIAAALYWFNPLIHWMKARLEIQQELACDEHALRGGIQADRYAGFLCDLASSCSRQRLALAASERGGLETRVRQLMSSNRPSIDPWFVLGLFLSVAAAALILSAVEKNSVSPERRKDAVLRLSADPFPGN
;
A
#
# COMPACT_ATOMS: atom_id res chain seq x y z
N MET A 1 -1.38 16.99 6.08
CA MET A 1 -0.25 16.49 5.26
C MET A 1 0.94 16.08 6.13
N ILE A 2 1.47 16.97 6.99
CA ILE A 2 2.60 16.69 7.91
C ILE A 2 2.35 15.45 8.78
N LEU A 3 1.18 15.38 9.43
CA LEU A 3 0.75 14.22 10.24
C LEU A 3 0.76 12.89 9.46
N ALA A 4 0.34 12.89 8.20
CA ALA A 4 0.34 11.69 7.36
C ALA A 4 1.76 11.26 6.97
N ILE A 5 2.67 12.22 6.74
CA ILE A 5 4.08 11.94 6.43
C ILE A 5 4.77 11.33 7.65
N VAL A 6 4.61 11.93 8.84
CA VAL A 6 5.16 11.40 10.10
C VAL A 6 4.62 9.99 10.37
N PHE A 7 3.30 9.80 10.24
CA PHE A 7 2.68 8.49 10.41
C PHE A 7 3.27 7.46 9.43
N SER A 8 3.31 7.78 8.14
CA SER A 8 3.85 6.89 7.10
C SER A 8 5.34 6.57 7.31
N SER A 9 6.10 7.47 7.94
CA SER A 9 7.51 7.28 8.25
C SER A 9 7.71 6.26 9.38
N ILE A 10 6.92 6.36 10.46
CA ILE A 10 6.98 5.40 11.57
C ILE A 10 6.46 4.03 11.10
N ALA A 11 5.36 4.03 10.34
CA ALA A 11 4.80 2.87 9.67
C ALA A 11 5.84 2.14 8.79
N ALA A 12 6.48 2.86 7.87
CA ALA A 12 7.47 2.29 6.97
C ALA A 12 8.72 1.81 7.73
N ALA A 13 9.18 2.55 8.74
CA ALA A 13 10.28 2.12 9.60
C ALA A 13 9.96 0.79 10.31
N GLY A 14 8.74 0.63 10.80
CA GLY A 14 8.30 -0.61 11.43
C GLY A 14 8.23 -1.81 10.48
N VAL A 15 7.68 -1.63 9.28
CA VAL A 15 7.70 -2.64 8.21
C VAL A 15 9.13 -2.94 7.79
N TRP A 16 10.00 -1.94 7.73
CA TRP A 16 11.41 -2.11 7.38
C TRP A 16 12.18 -2.89 8.43
N ILE A 17 12.02 -2.57 9.72
CA ILE A 17 12.68 -3.30 10.82
C ILE A 17 12.22 -4.76 10.84
N ALA A 18 10.91 -5.01 10.74
CA ALA A 18 10.38 -6.36 10.68
C ALA A 18 10.89 -7.12 9.44
N GLY A 19 10.90 -6.45 8.28
CA GLY A 19 11.35 -7.00 7.01
C GLY A 19 12.86 -7.24 6.91
N ARG A 20 13.69 -6.53 7.70
CA ARG A 20 15.16 -6.58 7.62
C ARG A 20 15.74 -7.98 7.88
N LYS A 21 15.10 -8.76 8.77
CA LYS A 21 15.53 -10.13 9.08
C LYS A 21 14.76 -11.20 8.29
N ASN A 22 13.64 -10.83 7.65
CA ASN A 22 12.78 -11.77 6.98
C ASN A 22 12.07 -11.15 5.76
N PRO A 23 12.60 -11.33 4.54
CA PRO A 23 11.94 -10.87 3.33
C PRO A 23 10.57 -11.55 3.12
N ALA A 24 10.33 -12.74 3.67
CA ALA A 24 9.04 -13.45 3.63
C ALA A 24 8.09 -13.09 4.79
N CYS A 25 8.32 -11.98 5.50
CA CYS A 25 7.44 -11.48 6.57
C CYS A 25 5.95 -11.63 6.23
N ASP A 26 5.15 -12.02 7.23
CA ASP A 26 3.69 -12.08 7.13
C ASP A 26 3.14 -10.76 6.54
N PRO A 27 2.40 -10.81 5.42
CA PRO A 27 1.84 -9.61 4.79
C PRO A 27 0.89 -8.84 5.71
N ARG A 28 0.36 -9.48 6.77
CA ARG A 28 -0.55 -8.84 7.74
C ARG A 28 0.02 -7.58 8.36
N LEU A 29 1.34 -7.53 8.62
CA LEU A 29 1.97 -6.33 9.17
C LEU A 29 1.90 -5.16 8.17
N THR A 30 2.27 -5.42 6.92
CA THR A 30 2.25 -4.41 5.85
C THR A 30 0.82 -3.96 5.57
N ILE A 31 -0.13 -4.90 5.54
CA ILE A 31 -1.56 -4.65 5.39
C ILE A 31 -2.10 -3.78 6.53
N LEU A 32 -1.87 -4.17 7.78
CA LEU A 32 -2.31 -3.41 8.96
C LEU A 32 -1.77 -1.98 8.90
N THR A 33 -0.48 -1.85 8.57
CA THR A 33 0.17 -0.55 8.47
C THR A 33 -0.42 0.31 7.34
N LEU A 34 -0.72 -0.27 6.17
CA LEU A 34 -1.40 0.42 5.07
C LEU A 34 -2.81 0.86 5.48
N LEU A 35 -3.60 -0.04 6.09
CA LEU A 35 -4.95 0.25 6.57
C LEU A 35 -4.96 1.40 7.57
N LEU A 36 -4.05 1.38 8.53
CA LEU A 36 -3.94 2.46 9.51
C LEU A 36 -3.53 3.78 8.85
N THR A 37 -2.64 3.75 7.85
CA THR A 37 -2.25 4.96 7.11
C THR A 37 -3.43 5.55 6.33
N VAL A 38 -4.29 4.70 5.77
CA VAL A 38 -5.51 5.12 5.09
C VAL A 38 -6.55 5.63 6.09
N ALA A 39 -6.73 4.98 7.24
CA ALA A 39 -7.75 5.32 8.23
C ALA A 39 -7.39 6.57 9.06
N PHE A 40 -6.10 6.83 9.30
CA PHE A 40 -5.65 7.87 10.22
C PHE A 40 -6.19 9.28 9.94
N PRO A 41 -6.21 9.80 8.69
CA PRO A 41 -6.82 11.10 8.40
C PRO A 41 -8.31 11.17 8.73
N TRP A 42 -9.03 10.06 8.58
CA TRP A 42 -10.47 10.00 8.86
C TRP A 42 -10.76 9.97 10.36
N VAL A 43 -9.91 9.30 11.14
CA VAL A 43 -9.98 9.35 12.61
C VAL A 43 -9.82 10.79 13.09
N THR A 44 -8.93 11.59 12.49
CA THR A 44 -8.79 13.01 12.85
C THR A 44 -9.98 13.89 12.46
N LEU A 45 -10.82 13.46 11.51
CA LEU A 45 -12.07 14.15 11.15
C LEU A 45 -13.22 13.81 12.11
N TRP A 46 -13.22 12.59 12.67
CA TRP A 46 -14.21 12.10 13.62
C TRP A 46 -13.85 12.36 15.08
N MET A 47 -12.59 12.69 15.36
CA MET A 47 -12.22 13.26 16.64
C MET A 47 -13.02 14.55 16.80
N PRO A 48 -13.92 14.60 17.78
CA PRO A 48 -14.80 15.73 17.90
C PRO A 48 -13.93 16.95 18.18
N LYS A 49 -14.16 18.02 17.40
CA LYS A 49 -13.44 19.29 17.53
C LYS A 49 -13.87 19.96 18.83
N TRP A 50 -13.38 19.47 19.98
CA TRP A 50 -13.77 19.99 21.31
C TRP A 50 -13.18 21.38 21.59
N PHE A 51 -12.47 21.94 20.61
CA PHE A 51 -11.98 23.30 20.60
C PHE A 51 -12.29 23.93 19.24
N GLU A 52 -13.32 24.76 19.20
CA GLU A 52 -13.29 25.92 18.33
C GLU A 52 -12.24 26.86 18.93
N ILE A 53 -11.11 27.04 18.25
CA ILE A 53 -10.22 28.15 18.56
C ILE A 53 -11.07 29.40 18.31
N PRO A 54 -11.28 30.30 19.29
CA PRO A 54 -11.76 31.64 18.97
C PRO A 54 -10.68 32.25 18.09
N THR A 55 -10.88 32.20 16.77
CA THR A 55 -10.07 32.96 15.84
C THR A 55 -10.16 34.40 16.29
N VAL A 56 -9.02 35.05 16.47
CA VAL A 56 -8.94 36.50 16.68
C VAL A 56 -9.48 37.15 15.40
N SER A 57 -10.81 37.24 15.30
CA SER A 57 -11.53 37.82 14.17
C SER A 57 -11.37 39.33 14.13
N SER A 58 -10.86 39.95 15.21
CA SER A 58 -10.72 41.41 15.32
C SER A 58 -9.35 41.97 14.94
N LEU A 59 -8.33 41.15 14.62
CA LEU A 59 -7.00 41.65 14.19
C LEU A 59 -6.50 41.06 12.87
N ASN A 60 -7.20 40.08 12.28
CA ASN A 60 -6.73 39.38 11.08
C ASN A 60 -7.41 39.81 9.78
N GLU A 61 -8.25 40.86 9.78
CA GLU A 61 -8.93 41.33 8.57
C GLU A 61 -8.00 41.95 7.52
N LEU A 62 -6.72 42.22 7.84
CA LEU A 62 -5.78 42.87 6.93
C LEU A 62 -4.70 41.94 6.32
N GLN A 63 -4.64 40.64 6.66
CA GLN A 63 -3.55 39.77 6.17
C GLN A 63 -3.93 38.30 5.88
N GLN A 64 -5.17 38.05 5.47
CA GLN A 64 -5.70 36.70 5.18
C GLN A 64 -5.64 36.18 3.73
N PRO A 65 -5.47 36.98 2.65
CA PRO A 65 -5.70 36.44 1.29
C PRO A 65 -4.60 35.48 0.82
N ALA A 66 -3.34 35.67 1.21
CA ALA A 66 -2.24 34.85 0.68
C ALA A 66 -2.28 33.38 1.13
N TRP A 67 -2.69 33.11 2.37
CA TRP A 67 -2.71 31.74 2.92
C TRP A 67 -3.89 30.91 2.39
N THR A 68 -5.05 31.55 2.13
CA THR A 68 -6.21 30.86 1.55
C THR A 68 -5.90 30.39 0.13
N GLU A 69 -5.26 31.23 -0.68
CA GLU A 69 -4.85 30.87 -2.05
C GLU A 69 -3.85 29.71 -2.06
N ILE A 70 -2.82 29.73 -1.20
CA ILE A 70 -1.84 28.64 -1.11
C ILE A 70 -2.50 27.31 -0.72
N THR A 71 -3.44 27.32 0.25
CA THR A 71 -4.14 26.09 0.65
C THR A 71 -5.08 25.56 -0.43
N LEU A 72 -5.71 26.45 -1.21
CA LEU A 72 -6.56 26.06 -2.34
C LEU A 72 -5.72 25.42 -3.44
N VAL A 73 -4.59 26.03 -3.81
CA VAL A 73 -3.65 25.48 -4.79
C VAL A 73 -3.17 24.09 -4.38
N LEU A 74 -2.75 23.91 -3.12
CA LEU A 74 -2.28 22.60 -2.62
C LEU A 74 -3.38 21.52 -2.65
N LYS A 75 -4.63 21.87 -2.29
CA LYS A 75 -5.77 20.95 -2.37
C LYS A 75 -6.09 20.59 -3.82
N SER A 76 -6.04 21.55 -4.74
CA SER A 76 -6.26 21.33 -6.16
C SER A 76 -5.20 20.42 -6.76
N VAL A 77 -3.91 20.67 -6.48
CA VAL A 77 -2.80 19.80 -6.92
C VAL A 77 -2.97 18.37 -6.38
N TRP A 78 -3.31 18.24 -5.10
CA TRP A 78 -3.58 16.93 -4.50
C TRP A 78 -4.74 16.20 -5.22
N LEU A 79 -5.86 16.90 -5.44
CA LEU A 79 -7.05 16.35 -6.09
C LEU A 79 -6.76 15.92 -7.53
N CYS A 80 -6.02 16.74 -8.29
CA CYS A 80 -5.59 16.39 -9.64
C CYS A 80 -4.77 15.09 -9.65
N GLY A 81 -3.83 14.93 -8.70
CA GLY A 81 -3.05 13.70 -8.57
C GLY A 81 -3.91 12.49 -8.18
N VAL A 82 -4.89 12.65 -7.28
CA VAL A 82 -5.84 11.58 -6.94
C VAL A 82 -6.68 11.18 -8.15
N ILE A 83 -7.21 12.15 -8.91
CA ILE A 83 -7.99 11.89 -10.14
C ILE A 83 -7.12 11.16 -11.17
N TRP A 84 -5.88 11.58 -11.35
CA TRP A 84 -4.92 10.91 -12.24
C TRP A 84 -4.67 9.47 -11.83
N CYS A 85 -4.41 9.21 -10.54
CA CYS A 85 -4.23 7.84 -10.05
C CYS A 85 -5.52 7.01 -10.16
N ALA A 86 -6.68 7.60 -9.84
CA ALA A 86 -7.98 6.93 -9.93
C ALA A 86 -8.33 6.55 -11.37
N THR A 87 -8.11 7.43 -12.34
CA THR A 87 -8.32 7.13 -13.77
C THR A 87 -7.44 5.97 -14.22
N ARG A 88 -6.18 5.90 -13.80
CA ARG A 88 -5.31 4.74 -14.07
C ARG A 88 -5.85 3.44 -13.47
N LEU A 89 -6.38 3.48 -12.24
CA LEU A 89 -7.01 2.30 -11.62
C LEU A 89 -8.29 1.90 -12.34
N MET A 90 -9.12 2.85 -12.74
CA MET A 90 -10.33 2.59 -13.53
C MET A 90 -10.00 1.95 -14.88
N VAL A 91 -8.96 2.43 -15.57
CA VAL A 91 -8.48 1.81 -16.83
C VAL A 91 -7.97 0.39 -16.58
N ALA A 92 -7.23 0.14 -15.50
CA ALA A 92 -6.76 -1.20 -15.16
C ALA A 92 -7.93 -2.16 -14.92
N GLN A 93 -8.98 -1.71 -14.23
CA GLN A 93 -10.19 -2.50 -14.03
C GLN A 93 -11.00 -2.72 -15.28
N TRP A 94 -11.09 -1.71 -16.14
CA TRP A 94 -11.77 -1.85 -17.41
C TRP A 94 -11.07 -2.87 -18.31
N LYS A 95 -9.73 -2.87 -18.35
CA LYS A 95 -8.94 -3.91 -19.03
C LYS A 95 -9.24 -5.29 -18.48
N LEU A 96 -9.27 -5.44 -17.16
CA LEU A 96 -9.59 -6.72 -16.51
C LEU A 96 -10.99 -7.23 -16.89
N LEU A 97 -11.97 -6.34 -16.96
CA LEU A 97 -13.33 -6.69 -17.40
C LEU A 97 -13.36 -7.09 -18.88
N ASN A 98 -12.61 -6.41 -19.73
CA ASN A 98 -12.50 -6.78 -21.14
C ASN A 98 -11.82 -8.13 -21.32
N TRP A 99 -10.73 -8.40 -20.60
CA TRP A 99 -10.09 -9.72 -20.58
C TRP A 99 -11.06 -10.81 -20.16
N TRP A 100 -11.86 -10.57 -19.12
CA TRP A 100 -12.88 -11.53 -18.70
C TRP A 100 -13.91 -11.81 -19.81
N LYS A 101 -14.39 -10.77 -20.51
CA LYS A 101 -15.34 -10.92 -21.63
C LYS A 101 -14.76 -11.63 -22.85
N GLU A 102 -13.50 -11.37 -23.18
CA GLU A 102 -12.81 -11.92 -24.36
C GLU A 102 -12.19 -13.30 -24.11
N SER A 103 -12.06 -13.70 -22.85
CA SER A 103 -11.48 -14.98 -22.45
C SER A 103 -12.48 -16.13 -22.51
N GLU A 104 -11.99 -17.33 -22.78
CA GLU A 104 -12.77 -18.57 -22.81
C GLU A 104 -12.63 -19.31 -21.48
N THR A 105 -13.73 -19.81 -20.91
CA THR A 105 -13.66 -20.65 -19.71
C THR A 105 -13.20 -22.05 -20.09
N ILE A 106 -12.08 -22.50 -19.52
CA ILE A 106 -11.51 -23.82 -19.78
C ILE A 106 -11.74 -24.80 -18.63
N ASP A 107 -11.84 -24.31 -17.39
CA ASP A 107 -11.99 -25.14 -16.19
C ASP A 107 -12.53 -24.29 -15.01
N GLN A 108 -12.89 -24.94 -13.90
CA GLN A 108 -13.40 -24.29 -12.69
C GLN A 108 -12.99 -25.05 -11.42
N VAL A 109 -12.46 -24.31 -10.44
CA VAL A 109 -12.10 -24.85 -9.11
C VAL A 109 -12.97 -24.18 -8.06
N GLY A 110 -14.03 -24.86 -7.63
CA GLY A 110 -15.00 -24.32 -6.67
C GLY A 110 -15.73 -23.09 -7.26
N LEU A 111 -15.52 -21.92 -6.67
CA LEU A 111 -16.09 -20.64 -7.13
C LEU A 111 -15.14 -19.84 -8.03
N ILE A 112 -13.98 -20.40 -8.39
CA ILE A 112 -12.94 -19.73 -9.15
C ILE A 112 -12.95 -20.25 -10.59
N GLU A 113 -13.21 -19.35 -11.54
CA GLU A 113 -13.17 -19.68 -12.98
C GLU A 113 -11.72 -19.68 -13.47
N ILE A 114 -11.33 -20.68 -14.26
CA ILE A 114 -10.06 -20.69 -14.99
C ILE A 114 -10.37 -20.34 -16.44
N ARG A 115 -9.81 -19.22 -16.90
CA ARG A 115 -10.11 -18.66 -18.22
C ARG A 115 -8.86 -18.47 -19.04
N GLN A 116 -8.88 -18.93 -20.28
CA GLN A 116 -7.77 -18.81 -21.21
C GLN A 116 -7.87 -17.51 -22.00
N THR A 117 -6.74 -16.81 -22.16
CA THR A 117 -6.66 -15.58 -22.95
C THR A 117 -5.27 -15.37 -23.54
N ILE A 118 -5.23 -14.78 -24.74
CA ILE A 118 -3.98 -14.34 -25.40
C ILE A 118 -3.40 -13.06 -24.78
N GLN A 119 -4.14 -12.40 -23.89
CA GLN A 119 -3.77 -11.10 -23.32
C GLN A 119 -2.75 -11.24 -22.17
N VAL A 120 -2.54 -12.45 -21.65
CA VAL A 120 -1.59 -12.73 -20.57
C VAL A 120 -0.52 -13.69 -21.06
N ASN A 121 0.73 -13.42 -20.66
CA ASN A 121 1.88 -14.27 -20.99
C ASN A 121 2.20 -15.28 -19.88
N GLY A 122 1.43 -15.26 -18.81
CA GLY A 122 1.56 -16.16 -17.66
C GLY A 122 0.27 -16.13 -16.84
N PRO A 123 0.06 -17.11 -15.95
CA PRO A 123 -1.12 -17.16 -15.12
C PRO A 123 -1.26 -15.96 -14.20
N VAL A 124 -2.50 -15.50 -13.99
CA VAL A 124 -2.82 -14.35 -13.13
C VAL A 124 -4.14 -14.57 -12.39
N ALA A 125 -4.07 -14.65 -11.06
CA ALA A 125 -5.22 -14.56 -10.18
C ALA A 125 -5.75 -13.12 -10.09
N ALA A 126 -7.01 -12.93 -10.48
CA ALA A 126 -7.64 -11.62 -10.50
C ALA A 126 -9.10 -11.65 -10.05
N GLY A 127 -9.62 -10.47 -9.73
CA GLY A 127 -11.00 -10.28 -9.27
C GLY A 127 -11.17 -10.51 -7.77
N VAL A 128 -11.94 -9.62 -7.13
CA VAL A 128 -12.24 -9.67 -5.69
C VAL A 128 -13.57 -10.40 -5.45
N PHE A 129 -14.62 -9.97 -6.15
CA PHE A 129 -15.97 -10.55 -6.01
C PHE A 129 -16.21 -11.71 -6.98
N ARG A 130 -15.76 -11.56 -8.23
CA ARG A 130 -15.73 -12.63 -9.24
C ARG A 130 -14.30 -13.12 -9.36
N LYS A 131 -13.99 -14.24 -8.69
CA LYS A 131 -12.66 -14.81 -8.67
C LYS A 131 -12.38 -15.51 -10.00
N VAL A 132 -11.30 -15.11 -10.66
CA VAL A 132 -10.87 -15.68 -11.93
C VAL A 132 -9.37 -15.89 -11.91
N ILE A 133 -8.91 -16.94 -12.58
CA ILE A 133 -7.50 -17.17 -12.92
C ILE A 133 -7.41 -17.11 -14.43
N PHE A 134 -6.70 -16.10 -14.94
CA PHE A 134 -6.37 -16.04 -16.36
C PHE A 134 -5.15 -16.92 -16.62
N VAL A 135 -5.18 -17.69 -17.69
CA VAL A 135 -4.06 -18.52 -18.13
C VAL A 135 -3.72 -18.24 -19.59
N PRO A 136 -2.45 -18.40 -20.00
CA PRO A 136 -2.02 -18.11 -21.36
C PRO A 136 -2.55 -19.17 -22.36
N ALA A 137 -2.47 -18.85 -23.65
CA ALA A 137 -2.96 -19.74 -24.72
C ALA A 137 -2.23 -21.10 -24.78
N ASP A 138 -0.98 -21.16 -24.34
CA ASP A 138 -0.15 -22.38 -24.27
C ASP A 138 -0.31 -23.16 -22.95
N TRP A 139 -1.24 -22.76 -22.06
CA TRP A 139 -1.44 -23.38 -20.74
C TRP A 139 -1.58 -24.90 -20.76
N LEU A 140 -2.26 -25.45 -21.77
CA LEU A 140 -2.47 -26.88 -21.90
C LEU A 140 -1.22 -27.65 -22.34
N GLU A 141 -0.25 -26.95 -22.95
CA GLU A 141 1.02 -27.51 -23.42
C GLU A 141 2.07 -27.63 -22.31
N TRP A 142 1.83 -26.97 -21.17
CA TRP A 142 2.76 -26.99 -20.03
C TRP A 142 2.81 -28.38 -19.38
N PRO A 143 3.99 -28.81 -18.88
CA PRO A 143 4.12 -30.04 -18.11
C PRO A 143 3.12 -30.07 -16.94
N GLU A 144 2.47 -31.21 -16.73
CA GLU A 144 1.37 -31.34 -15.76
C GLU A 144 1.78 -30.95 -14.34
N ASP A 145 2.98 -31.34 -13.91
CA ASP A 145 3.51 -31.04 -12.59
C ASP A 145 3.74 -29.54 -12.38
N VAL A 146 4.25 -28.85 -13.41
CA VAL A 146 4.43 -27.40 -13.42
C VAL A 146 3.08 -26.70 -13.42
N ARG A 147 2.15 -27.14 -14.26
CA ARG A 147 0.79 -26.61 -14.35
C ARG A 147 0.06 -26.72 -13.01
N ALA A 148 0.17 -27.86 -12.34
CA ALA A 148 -0.42 -28.08 -11.02
C ALA A 148 0.23 -27.19 -9.95
N ALA A 149 1.55 -26.98 -9.99
CA ALA A 149 2.26 -26.09 -9.07
C ALA A 149 1.84 -24.63 -9.27
N VAL A 150 1.77 -24.15 -10.51
CA VAL A 150 1.36 -22.78 -10.84
C VAL A 150 -0.13 -22.57 -10.53
N LEU A 151 -0.99 -23.55 -10.81
CA LEU A 151 -2.39 -23.44 -10.42
C LEU A 151 -2.54 -23.34 -8.89
N ARG A 152 -1.77 -24.12 -8.12
CA ARG A 152 -1.75 -24.00 -6.65
C ARG A 152 -1.23 -22.63 -6.19
N HIS A 153 -0.24 -22.06 -6.87
CA HIS A 153 0.23 -20.68 -6.64
C HIS A 153 -0.91 -19.67 -6.82
N GLU A 154 -1.62 -19.73 -7.95
CA GLU A 154 -2.72 -18.79 -8.25
C GLU A 154 -3.94 -18.98 -7.33
N LEU A 155 -4.23 -20.22 -6.92
CA LEU A 155 -5.27 -20.49 -5.93
C LEU A 155 -4.92 -19.90 -4.56
N ALA A 156 -3.66 -19.95 -4.15
CA ALA A 156 -3.20 -19.38 -2.89
C ALA A 156 -3.43 -17.86 -2.82
N HIS A 157 -3.34 -17.13 -3.95
CA HIS A 157 -3.72 -15.71 -4.00
C HIS A 157 -5.19 -15.50 -3.63
N HIS A 158 -6.09 -16.36 -4.12
CA HIS A 158 -7.53 -16.27 -3.86
C HIS A 158 -7.92 -16.73 -2.45
N GLU A 159 -7.21 -17.69 -1.88
CA GLU A 159 -7.37 -18.12 -0.48
C GLU A 159 -6.95 -17.03 0.50
N ARG A 160 -5.90 -16.27 0.14
CA ARG A 160 -5.35 -15.19 0.97
C ARG A 160 -5.95 -13.81 0.70
N CYS A 161 -6.91 -13.74 -0.24
CA CYS A 161 -7.54 -12.50 -0.69
C CYS A 161 -6.52 -11.47 -1.22
N ASP A 162 -5.44 -11.92 -1.86
CA ASP A 162 -4.38 -11.05 -2.36
C ASP A 162 -4.86 -9.99 -3.37
N PRO A 163 -5.80 -10.28 -4.29
CA PRO A 163 -6.39 -9.26 -5.16
C PRO A 163 -7.04 -8.10 -4.38
N LEU A 164 -7.69 -8.38 -3.24
CA LEU A 164 -8.29 -7.35 -2.39
C LEU A 164 -7.21 -6.46 -1.74
N TRP A 165 -6.13 -7.06 -1.24
CA TRP A 165 -5.04 -6.30 -0.63
C TRP A 165 -4.26 -5.47 -1.64
N ARG A 166 -4.07 -5.99 -2.85
CA ARG A 166 -3.50 -5.23 -3.99
C ARG A 166 -4.37 -4.00 -4.27
N TRP A 167 -5.69 -4.16 -4.30
CA TRP A 167 -6.64 -3.07 -4.45
C TRP A 167 -6.55 -2.00 -3.35
N ILE A 168 -6.54 -2.42 -2.08
CA ILE A 168 -6.42 -1.49 -0.94
C ILE A 168 -5.09 -0.73 -1.00
N SER A 169 -3.98 -1.42 -1.30
CA SER A 169 -2.66 -0.79 -1.43
C SER A 169 -2.61 0.21 -2.60
N ALA A 170 -3.32 -0.07 -3.70
CA ALA A 170 -3.41 0.81 -4.85
C ALA A 170 -4.23 2.07 -4.55
N ILE A 171 -5.32 1.95 -3.79
CA ILE A 171 -6.09 3.09 -3.28
C ILE A 171 -5.23 3.94 -2.34
N ALA A 172 -4.50 3.32 -1.41
CA ALA A 172 -3.56 4.02 -0.54
C ALA A 172 -2.51 4.80 -1.34
N ALA A 173 -1.90 4.15 -2.35
CA ALA A 173 -0.94 4.79 -3.24
C ALA A 173 -1.57 5.91 -4.09
N ALA A 174 -2.85 5.84 -4.43
CA ALA A 174 -3.55 6.92 -5.14
C ALA A 174 -3.80 8.14 -4.24
N LEU A 175 -4.25 7.92 -2.99
CA LEU A 175 -4.48 9.00 -2.02
C LEU A 175 -3.18 9.70 -1.59
N TYR A 176 -2.10 8.93 -1.52
CA TYR A 176 -0.77 9.37 -1.12
C TYR A 176 0.23 9.26 -2.27
N TRP A 177 -0.18 9.64 -3.49
CA TRP A 177 0.63 9.48 -4.70
C TRP A 177 2.02 10.15 -4.60
N PHE A 178 2.14 11.21 -3.81
CA PHE A 178 3.38 11.94 -3.55
C PHE A 178 4.29 11.28 -2.50
N ASN A 179 3.81 10.24 -1.79
CA ASN A 179 4.53 9.62 -0.68
C ASN A 179 5.31 8.36 -1.13
N PRO A 180 6.65 8.44 -1.27
CA PRO A 180 7.46 7.31 -1.73
C PRO A 180 7.39 6.08 -0.81
N LEU A 181 7.10 6.27 0.49
CA LEU A 181 7.02 5.18 1.45
C LEU A 181 5.81 4.29 1.20
N ILE A 182 4.69 4.85 0.75
CA ILE A 182 3.50 4.06 0.41
C ILE A 182 3.76 3.20 -0.83
N HIS A 183 4.47 3.74 -1.82
CA HIS A 183 4.89 2.97 -3.00
C HIS A 183 5.86 1.85 -2.62
N TRP A 184 6.80 2.12 -1.70
CA TRP A 184 7.70 1.10 -1.16
C TRP A 184 6.93 -0.01 -0.42
N MET A 185 5.97 0.35 0.44
CA MET A 185 5.12 -0.62 1.15
C MET A 185 4.25 -1.45 0.19
N LYS A 186 3.71 -0.83 -0.86
CA LYS A 186 2.98 -1.54 -1.92
C LYS A 186 3.86 -2.57 -2.62
N ALA A 187 5.07 -2.18 -3.05
CA ALA A 187 6.02 -3.10 -3.66
C ALA A 187 6.44 -4.22 -2.70
N ARG A 188 6.60 -3.90 -1.41
CA ARG A 188 6.90 -4.88 -0.36
C ARG A 188 5.78 -5.90 -0.19
N LEU A 189 4.53 -5.43 -0.16
CA LEU A 189 3.35 -6.29 -0.07
C LEU A 189 3.29 -7.25 -1.26
N GLU A 190 3.49 -6.76 -2.47
CA GLU A 190 3.49 -7.60 -3.68
C GLU A 190 4.53 -8.72 -3.57
N ILE A 191 5.77 -8.41 -3.17
CA ILE A 191 6.81 -9.44 -2.96
C ILE A 191 6.39 -10.45 -1.87
N GLN A 192 5.84 -9.99 -0.74
CA GLN A 192 5.38 -10.89 0.34
C GLN A 192 4.24 -11.82 -0.12
N GLN A 193 3.38 -11.34 -1.01
CA GLN A 193 2.31 -12.15 -1.60
C GLN A 193 2.89 -13.26 -2.46
N GLU A 194 3.77 -12.92 -3.40
CA GLU A 194 4.42 -13.89 -4.29
C GLU A 194 5.19 -14.96 -3.50
N LEU A 195 6.00 -14.55 -2.51
CA LEU A 195 6.78 -15.49 -1.70
C LEU A 195 5.93 -16.51 -0.94
N ALA A 196 4.79 -16.08 -0.40
CA ALA A 196 3.88 -16.96 0.32
C ALA A 196 3.07 -17.87 -0.62
N CYS A 197 2.77 -17.41 -1.85
CA CYS A 197 2.16 -18.26 -2.87
C CYS A 197 3.15 -19.29 -3.43
N ASP A 198 4.41 -18.90 -3.63
CA ASP A 198 5.52 -19.79 -3.98
C ASP A 198 5.69 -20.91 -2.95
N GLU A 199 5.60 -20.59 -1.65
CA GLU A 199 5.62 -21.60 -0.59
C GLU A 199 4.44 -22.58 -0.70
N HIS A 200 3.24 -22.08 -1.02
CA HIS A 200 2.09 -22.93 -1.28
C HIS A 200 2.30 -23.85 -2.48
N ALA A 201 2.89 -23.35 -3.56
CA ALA A 201 3.21 -24.15 -4.74
C ALA A 201 4.14 -25.34 -4.39
N LEU A 202 5.20 -25.09 -3.61
CA LEU A 202 6.15 -26.12 -3.18
C LEU A 202 5.52 -27.21 -2.30
N ARG A 203 4.52 -26.87 -1.48
CA ARG A 203 3.77 -27.87 -0.68
C ARG A 203 3.02 -28.88 -1.55
N GLY A 204 2.83 -28.56 -2.84
CA GLY A 204 2.28 -29.47 -3.85
C GLY A 204 3.23 -30.58 -4.31
N GLY A 205 4.49 -30.59 -3.86
CA GLY A 205 5.45 -31.67 -4.13
C GLY A 205 6.40 -31.42 -5.30
N ILE A 206 6.31 -30.27 -5.99
CA ILE A 206 7.30 -29.88 -6.99
C ILE A 206 8.65 -29.56 -6.34
N GLN A 207 9.74 -29.98 -6.97
CA GLN A 207 11.08 -29.62 -6.51
C GLN A 207 11.35 -28.12 -6.72
N ALA A 208 11.98 -27.48 -5.75
CA ALA A 208 12.16 -26.02 -5.73
C ALA A 208 13.03 -25.51 -6.90
N ASP A 209 14.03 -26.28 -7.32
CA ASP A 209 14.93 -25.98 -8.45
C ASP A 209 14.18 -26.05 -9.78
N ARG A 210 13.36 -27.09 -9.97
CA ARG A 210 12.47 -27.23 -11.14
C ARG A 210 11.48 -26.07 -11.23
N TYR A 211 10.86 -25.71 -10.12
CA TYR A 211 9.91 -24.59 -10.08
C TYR A 211 10.62 -23.25 -10.34
N ALA A 212 11.77 -23.00 -9.72
CA ALA A 212 12.56 -21.78 -9.95
C ALA A 212 13.06 -21.67 -11.40
N GLY A 213 13.51 -22.77 -12.01
CA GLY A 213 13.90 -22.82 -13.42
C GLY A 213 12.73 -22.42 -14.33
N PHE A 214 11.55 -22.98 -14.08
CA PHE A 214 10.34 -22.61 -14.81
C PHE A 214 9.98 -21.12 -14.68
N LEU A 215 10.07 -20.54 -13.47
CA LEU A 215 9.82 -19.10 -13.26
C LEU A 215 10.82 -18.24 -14.06
N CYS A 216 12.09 -18.65 -14.13
CA CYS A 216 13.11 -17.97 -14.94
C CYS A 216 12.81 -18.05 -16.44
N ASP A 217 12.36 -19.19 -16.93
CA ASP A 217 11.98 -19.38 -18.34
C ASP A 217 10.76 -18.52 -18.69
N LEU A 218 9.73 -18.54 -17.84
CA LEU A 218 8.52 -17.74 -18.00
C LEU A 218 8.83 -16.23 -18.03
N ALA A 219 9.69 -15.76 -17.12
CA ALA A 219 10.11 -14.36 -17.09
C ALA A 219 10.94 -13.97 -18.32
N SER A 220 11.79 -14.89 -18.81
CA SER A 220 12.62 -14.68 -20.00
C SER A 220 11.77 -14.57 -21.27
N SER A 221 10.72 -15.38 -21.38
CA SER A 221 9.73 -15.32 -22.46
C SER A 221 8.92 -14.02 -22.43
N CYS A 222 8.51 -13.56 -21.24
CA CYS A 222 7.81 -12.28 -21.08
C CYS A 222 8.70 -11.06 -21.38
N SER A 223 9.97 -11.09 -20.98
CA SER A 223 10.90 -9.94 -21.10
C SER A 223 11.21 -9.57 -22.55
N ARG A 224 11.16 -10.54 -23.47
CA ARG A 224 11.36 -10.33 -24.91
C ARG A 224 10.30 -9.42 -25.55
N GLN A 225 9.13 -9.26 -24.91
CA GLN A 225 8.05 -8.38 -25.39
C GLN A 225 7.97 -7.03 -24.65
N ARG A 226 8.74 -6.81 -23.58
CA ARG A 226 8.68 -5.58 -22.75
C ARG A 226 9.99 -4.78 -22.79
N LEU A 227 10.28 -4.17 -23.93
CA LEU A 227 11.25 -3.07 -24.03
C LEU A 227 10.57 -1.72 -23.76
N ALA A 228 10.22 -1.46 -22.49
CA ALA A 228 10.07 -0.14 -21.88
C ALA A 228 9.47 -0.33 -20.48
N LEU A 229 10.13 0.16 -19.43
CA LEU A 229 9.67 0.18 -18.02
C LEU A 229 9.68 -1.15 -17.26
N ALA A 230 10.85 -1.79 -17.10
CA ALA A 230 10.97 -3.02 -16.27
C ALA A 230 12.14 -2.95 -15.27
N ALA A 231 12.16 -1.93 -14.40
CA ALA A 231 13.05 -1.93 -13.23
C ALA A 231 12.39 -2.60 -12.00
N SER A 232 11.04 -2.59 -11.91
CA SER A 232 10.30 -3.16 -10.77
C SER A 232 10.09 -4.68 -10.87
N GLU A 233 9.99 -5.25 -12.08
CA GLU A 233 9.72 -6.69 -12.26
C GLU A 233 10.98 -7.57 -12.06
N ARG A 234 12.19 -7.05 -12.36
CA ARG A 234 13.45 -7.81 -12.26
C ARG A 234 13.86 -8.13 -10.82
N GLY A 235 13.67 -7.18 -9.88
CA GLY A 235 14.04 -7.38 -8.47
C GLY A 235 13.13 -8.37 -7.71
N GLY A 236 11.89 -8.55 -8.19
CA GLY A 236 10.94 -9.50 -7.60
C GLY A 236 11.34 -10.95 -7.86
N LEU A 237 11.72 -11.28 -9.10
CA LEU A 237 12.10 -12.65 -9.47
C LEU A 237 13.37 -13.14 -8.77
N GLU A 238 14.41 -12.32 -8.70
CA GLU A 238 15.64 -12.70 -7.98
C GLU A 238 15.33 -13.03 -6.51
N THR A 239 14.51 -12.19 -5.87
CA THR A 239 14.11 -12.39 -4.48
C THR A 239 13.34 -13.70 -4.30
N ARG A 240 12.42 -14.01 -5.22
CA ARG A 240 11.66 -15.28 -5.23
C ARG A 240 12.56 -16.49 -5.40
N VAL A 241 13.42 -16.50 -6.42
CA VAL A 241 14.35 -17.60 -6.69
C VAL A 241 15.31 -17.80 -5.52
N ARG A 242 15.88 -16.73 -4.98
CA ARG A 242 16.74 -16.80 -3.79
C ARG A 242 16.01 -17.39 -2.59
N GLN A 243 14.75 -16.99 -2.36
CA GLN A 243 13.95 -17.49 -1.24
C GLN A 243 13.59 -18.96 -1.42
N LEU A 244 13.18 -19.38 -2.62
CA LEU A 244 12.91 -20.77 -2.99
C LEU A 244 14.11 -21.68 -2.72
N MET A 245 15.33 -21.18 -2.98
CA MET A 245 16.58 -21.90 -2.75
C MET A 245 17.04 -21.87 -1.28
N SER A 246 16.48 -21.01 -0.45
CA SER A 246 16.88 -20.84 0.95
C SER A 246 15.99 -21.67 1.89
N SER A 247 16.60 -22.45 2.78
CA SER A 247 15.87 -23.25 3.79
C SER A 247 15.44 -22.43 5.02
N ASN A 248 15.75 -21.14 5.06
CA ASN A 248 15.61 -20.34 6.26
C ASN A 248 14.21 -19.71 6.36
N ARG A 249 13.53 -19.97 7.47
CA ARG A 249 12.12 -19.61 7.70
C ARG A 249 12.00 -18.80 9.00
N PRO A 250 12.26 -17.49 8.98
CA PRO A 250 12.08 -16.69 10.17
C PRO A 250 10.59 -16.44 10.43
N SER A 251 10.18 -16.38 11.69
CA SER A 251 8.87 -15.87 12.12
C SER A 251 9.05 -14.52 12.80
N ILE A 252 8.13 -13.59 12.57
CA ILE A 252 8.10 -12.31 13.32
C ILE A 252 7.39 -12.56 14.65
N ASP A 253 7.90 -11.99 15.73
CA ASP A 253 7.20 -11.96 17.01
C ASP A 253 5.98 -11.01 16.95
N PRO A 254 4.74 -11.50 17.21
CA PRO A 254 3.54 -10.67 17.25
C PRO A 254 3.63 -9.48 18.22
N TRP A 255 4.42 -9.59 19.29
CA TRP A 255 4.59 -8.51 20.27
C TRP A 255 5.39 -7.33 19.71
N PHE A 256 6.29 -7.57 18.76
CA PHE A 256 7.00 -6.50 18.06
C PHE A 256 6.03 -5.63 17.24
N VAL A 257 5.07 -6.28 16.58
CA VAL A 257 4.02 -5.62 15.78
C VAL A 257 3.12 -4.75 16.67
N LEU A 258 2.69 -5.29 17.81
CA LEU A 258 1.87 -4.57 18.77
C LEU A 258 2.62 -3.36 19.38
N GLY A 259 3.88 -3.54 19.75
CA GLY A 259 4.71 -2.46 20.30
C GLY A 259 4.91 -1.31 19.33
N LEU A 260 5.16 -1.61 18.05
CA LEU A 260 5.22 -0.60 16.99
C LEU A 260 3.90 0.14 16.87
N PHE A 261 2.77 -0.58 16.81
CA PHE A 261 1.44 0.03 16.70
C PHE A 261 1.15 1.00 17.85
N LEU A 262 1.43 0.58 19.10
CA LEU A 262 1.23 1.42 20.29
C LEU A 262 2.14 2.66 20.27
N SER A 263 3.38 2.53 19.80
CA SER A 263 4.29 3.68 19.69
C SER A 263 3.81 4.73 18.67
N VAL A 264 3.23 4.28 17.56
CA VAL A 264 2.68 5.16 16.51
C VAL A 264 1.43 5.88 17.03
N ALA A 265 0.53 5.15 17.71
CA ALA A 265 -0.66 5.72 18.33
C ALA A 265 -0.31 6.76 19.41
N ALA A 266 0.69 6.46 20.24
CA ALA A 266 1.18 7.39 21.26
C ALA A 266 1.79 8.66 20.64
N ALA A 267 2.59 8.55 19.58
CA ALA A 267 3.16 9.70 18.89
C ALA A 267 2.08 10.62 18.29
N ALA A 268 1.02 10.04 17.70
CA ALA A 268 -0.12 10.80 17.18
C ALA A 268 -0.88 11.55 18.28
N LEU A 269 -1.09 10.90 19.44
CA LEU A 269 -1.71 11.53 20.62
C LEU A 269 -0.86 12.67 21.17
N ILE A 270 0.47 12.47 21.26
CA ILE A 270 1.40 13.50 21.74
C ILE A 270 1.41 14.70 20.80
N LEU A 271 1.46 14.50 19.48
CA LEU A 271 1.44 15.60 18.52
C LEU A 271 0.14 16.41 18.58
N SER A 272 -1.00 15.73 18.74
CA SER A 272 -2.31 16.36 18.98
C SER A 272 -2.32 17.17 20.31
N ALA A 273 -1.68 16.64 21.35
CA ALA A 273 -1.56 17.33 22.65
C ALA A 273 -0.56 18.50 22.64
N VAL A 274 0.51 18.45 21.85
CA VAL A 274 1.49 19.54 21.72
C VAL A 274 0.87 20.73 20.98
N GLU A 275 0.03 20.48 19.97
CA GLU A 275 -0.76 21.53 19.32
C GLU A 275 -1.61 22.29 20.36
N LYS A 276 -2.19 21.56 21.33
CA LYS A 276 -2.97 22.11 22.46
C LYS A 276 -2.16 22.99 23.44
N ASN A 277 -0.85 22.77 23.59
CA ASN A 277 -0.02 23.48 24.58
C ASN A 277 0.71 24.72 24.02
N SER A 278 0.68 24.93 22.71
CA SER A 278 1.43 26.00 22.06
C SER A 278 0.91 27.41 22.43
N VAL A 279 -0.34 27.57 22.85
CA VAL A 279 -0.84 28.84 23.41
C VAL A 279 -2.01 28.61 24.38
N SER A 280 -1.79 28.71 25.70
CA SER A 280 -2.91 28.86 26.64
C SER A 280 -3.55 30.26 26.47
N PRO A 281 -4.89 30.39 26.56
CA PRO A 281 -5.56 31.68 26.40
C PRO A 281 -5.06 32.75 27.38
N GLU A 282 -4.67 32.35 28.59
CA GLU A 282 -4.10 33.24 29.59
C GLU A 282 -2.71 33.74 29.22
N ARG A 283 -1.79 32.87 28.77
CA ARG A 283 -0.46 33.32 28.30
C ARG A 283 -0.55 34.29 27.12
N ARG A 284 -1.55 34.12 26.26
CA ARG A 284 -1.80 35.04 25.13
C ARG A 284 -2.30 36.40 25.63
N LYS A 285 -3.24 36.42 26.59
CA LYS A 285 -3.72 37.67 27.21
C LYS A 285 -2.59 38.40 27.91
N ASP A 286 -1.76 37.71 28.68
CA ASP A 286 -0.61 38.29 29.38
C ASP A 286 0.43 38.85 28.41
N ALA A 287 0.70 38.15 27.30
CA ALA A 287 1.64 38.61 26.28
C ALA A 287 1.12 39.88 25.58
N VAL A 288 -0.17 39.93 25.24
CA VAL A 288 -0.80 41.13 24.66
C VAL A 288 -0.82 42.28 25.66
N LEU A 289 -1.17 42.03 26.92
CA LEU A 289 -1.17 43.05 27.98
C LEU A 289 0.22 43.65 28.19
N ARG A 290 1.27 42.83 28.12
CA ARG A 290 2.67 43.30 28.22
C ARG A 290 3.11 44.14 27.03
N LEU A 291 2.58 43.85 25.84
CA LEU A 291 2.88 44.59 24.61
C LEU A 291 2.06 45.88 24.48
N SER A 292 0.86 45.92 25.05
CA SER A 292 -0.03 47.08 25.04
C SER A 292 0.07 47.95 26.29
N ALA A 293 0.90 47.56 27.27
CA ALA A 293 1.17 48.39 28.43
C ALA A 293 1.95 49.62 27.97
N ASP A 294 1.43 50.80 28.29
CA ASP A 294 2.08 52.07 28.01
C ASP A 294 3.43 52.11 28.76
N PRO A 295 4.57 52.22 28.08
CA PRO A 295 5.87 52.15 28.74
C PRO A 295 6.11 53.30 29.73
N PHE A 296 5.34 54.39 29.63
CA PHE A 296 5.45 55.57 30.52
C PHE A 296 4.07 56.11 30.91
N PRO A 297 3.41 55.55 31.94
CA PRO A 297 2.04 55.88 32.32
C PRO A 297 1.87 57.23 33.06
N GLY A 298 2.84 58.14 32.95
CA GLY A 298 2.84 59.42 33.66
C GLY A 298 3.30 60.56 32.78
N ASN A 299 2.35 61.22 32.10
CA ASN A 299 2.42 62.59 31.59
C ASN A 299 1.04 63.22 31.72
#